data_AF-A0A537I1Y6-F1
#
_entry.id   AF-A0A537I1Y6-F1
#
_cell.length_a   1.000
_cell.length_b   1.000
_cell.length_c   1.000
_cell.angle_alpha   90.00
_cell.angle_beta   90.00
_cell.angle_gamma   90.00
#
_symmetry.space_group_name_H-M   'P 1'
#
loop_
_entity.id
_entity.type
_entity.pdbx_description
1 polymer ?
#
loop_
_entity_poly.entity_id
_entity_poly.type
_entity_poly.pdbx_seq_one_letter_code
_entity_poly.pdbx_strand_id
1 'polypeptide(L)'
;MKICVLQPDYSHSTVDYKDWDPVRNLQHLMPDAQMDHVLVSKLTTYKQLKELSKKGYDVFVNLCEGYPDWETPGYDVYFNAEMLNLPITGPGTKLFDVPKRLMKYVAYCEGVRIPAYALINSMDELDKSIKGLKYPLFVKPAHIGDSIGVDEKSLVKNKEELTNKVASIIDDYGPILIEEYIAGREFTVLVAAHPENEKDCVAFKPVEYKFPKGREFKTYSLKTSELHPDCNFPCNDPELEERLKEDARKIFLGFGAVGYGRMDFRVNDKNEIYFLEVNFTCSVFYSDGLEGSADFILKFDGIGQAGFLKHIIKEAINRHQRKQKAYDVKGNSISGFGIYANRAIPSGEIIFNGEERPQRLVTHRHIKDNWGEKEQEHFRRYAYPISKEVFIIWDNDPTEWAPQNHSCDANCMYDGLNVVTLRTIRKGEELTLDYAQFLDKSMEPFHCNCKSENCRGLIMGLPNNSVTEREKRMKTKTRAKAKQN
;
A
#
# COMPACT_ATOMS: atom_id res chain seq x y z
N MET A 1 13.64 20.67 -10.08
CA MET A 1 12.62 19.97 -9.28
C MET A 1 12.40 20.77 -8.01
N LYS A 2 11.14 21.01 -7.64
CA LYS A 2 10.73 21.75 -6.45
C LYS A 2 10.08 20.79 -5.45
N ILE A 3 10.66 20.67 -4.26
CA ILE A 3 10.29 19.67 -3.25
C ILE A 3 9.83 20.39 -1.98
N CYS A 4 8.75 19.90 -1.38
CA CYS A 4 8.32 20.32 -0.05
C CYS A 4 8.63 19.21 0.95
N VAL A 5 9.52 19.47 1.92
CA VAL A 5 9.85 18.52 3.00
C VAL A 5 8.95 18.85 4.19
N LEU A 6 8.02 17.96 4.49
CA LEU A 6 7.08 18.08 5.61
C LEU A 6 7.71 17.45 6.86
N GLN A 7 7.73 18.20 7.95
CA GLN A 7 8.32 17.79 9.22
C GLN A 7 7.37 18.09 10.38
N PRO A 8 7.42 17.31 11.47
CA PRO A 8 6.52 17.51 12.59
C PRO A 8 6.78 18.83 13.32
N ASP A 9 5.73 19.59 13.56
CA ASP A 9 5.72 20.68 14.54
C ASP A 9 5.36 20.13 15.92
N TYR A 10 6.31 20.19 16.85
CA TYR A 10 6.13 19.74 18.24
C TYR A 10 5.66 20.84 19.19
N SER A 11 5.39 22.06 18.71
CA SER A 11 5.04 23.22 19.58
C SER A 11 3.84 23.00 20.49
N HIS A 12 2.94 22.08 20.12
CA HIS A 12 1.75 21.69 20.90
C HIS A 12 1.81 20.26 21.44
N SER A 13 2.95 19.58 21.31
CA SER A 13 3.11 18.17 21.68
C SER A 13 3.66 18.00 23.09
N THR A 14 3.07 17.06 23.84
CA THR A 14 3.55 16.63 25.16
C THR A 14 4.45 15.40 25.09
N VAL A 15 4.59 14.79 23.91
CA VAL A 15 5.38 13.59 23.69
C VAL A 15 6.88 13.91 23.81
N ASP A 16 7.61 13.07 24.53
CA ASP A 16 9.06 13.17 24.78
C ASP A 16 9.91 12.96 23.51
N TYR A 17 9.37 12.27 22.52
CA TYR A 17 9.98 12.06 21.21
C TYR A 17 10.48 13.36 20.53
N LYS A 18 9.90 14.52 20.86
CA LYS A 18 10.36 15.85 20.39
C LYS A 18 11.82 16.15 20.74
N ASP A 19 12.35 15.53 21.79
CA ASP A 19 13.72 15.73 22.24
C ASP A 19 14.72 14.91 21.38
N TRP A 20 14.20 14.03 20.51
CA TRP A 20 14.98 13.06 19.73
C TRP A 20 14.71 13.12 18.21
N ASP A 21 13.78 13.94 17.73
CA ASP A 21 13.51 14.19 16.30
C ASP A 21 13.79 15.66 15.91
N PRO A 22 15.06 16.03 15.69
CA PRO A 22 15.38 17.37 15.22
C PRO A 22 14.93 17.59 13.77
N VAL A 23 14.84 18.86 13.40
CA VAL A 23 14.59 19.26 12.02
C VAL A 23 15.72 18.78 11.11
N ARG A 24 15.38 17.94 10.14
CA ARG A 24 16.27 17.34 9.14
C ARG A 24 16.36 18.22 7.89
N ASN A 25 17.54 18.78 7.62
CA ASN A 25 17.79 19.56 6.40
C ASN A 25 18.32 18.67 5.26
N LEU A 26 17.43 18.26 4.37
CA LEU A 26 17.74 17.39 3.23
C LEU A 26 18.44 18.08 2.03
N GLN A 27 18.65 19.41 2.04
CA GLN A 27 19.16 20.14 0.87
C GLN A 27 20.52 19.63 0.38
N HIS A 28 21.37 19.17 1.29
CA HIS A 28 22.70 18.64 0.97
C HIS A 28 22.66 17.29 0.21
N LEU A 29 21.56 16.54 0.32
CA LEU A 29 21.39 15.24 -0.37
C LEU A 29 20.99 15.42 -1.85
N MET A 30 20.38 16.55 -2.20
CA MET A 30 20.04 16.91 -3.58
C MET A 30 20.27 18.41 -3.83
N PRO A 31 21.53 18.86 -3.99
CA PRO A 31 21.87 20.27 -4.14
C PRO A 31 21.20 20.98 -5.33
N ASP A 32 20.88 20.25 -6.39
CA ASP A 32 20.25 20.79 -7.61
C ASP A 32 18.72 20.98 -7.49
N ALA A 33 18.11 20.48 -6.42
CA ALA A 33 16.68 20.64 -6.17
C ALA A 33 16.40 21.89 -5.31
N GLN A 34 15.30 22.56 -5.59
CA GLN A 34 14.77 23.59 -4.69
C GLN A 34 13.95 22.91 -3.60
N MET A 35 14.39 22.98 -2.34
CA MET A 35 13.67 22.40 -1.21
C MET A 35 13.14 23.47 -0.25
N ASP A 36 11.86 23.40 0.07
CA ASP A 36 11.28 24.14 1.19
C ASP A 36 11.01 23.16 2.33
N HIS A 37 11.55 23.42 3.53
CA HIS A 37 11.28 22.63 4.74
C HIS A 37 10.17 23.29 5.54
N VAL A 38 9.09 22.56 5.80
CA VAL A 38 7.87 23.09 6.43
C VAL A 38 7.50 22.27 7.65
N LEU A 39 7.38 22.95 8.79
CA LEU A 39 6.81 22.38 10.00
C LEU A 39 5.29 22.31 9.88
N VAL A 40 4.74 21.13 10.10
CA VAL A 40 3.30 20.84 9.99
C VAL A 40 2.75 20.62 11.40
N SER A 41 1.68 21.30 11.75
CA SER A 41 0.97 21.06 13.02
C SER A 41 -0.21 20.14 12.78
N LYS A 42 -0.35 19.10 13.61
CA LYS A 42 -1.48 18.15 13.56
C LYS A 42 -2.85 18.85 13.56
N LEU A 43 -2.94 20.00 14.24
CA LEU A 43 -4.17 20.81 14.35
C LEU A 43 -4.57 21.47 13.02
N THR A 44 -3.62 21.70 12.12
CA THR A 44 -3.84 22.50 10.90
C THR A 44 -3.38 21.82 9.60
N THR A 45 -3.03 20.54 9.65
CA THR A 45 -2.46 19.76 8.54
C THR A 45 -3.20 19.98 7.21
N TYR A 46 -4.54 19.81 7.17
CA TYR A 46 -5.31 20.00 5.93
C TYR A 46 -5.15 21.41 5.36
N LYS A 47 -5.26 22.44 6.22
CA LYS A 47 -5.15 23.85 5.79
C LYS A 47 -3.75 24.13 5.24
N GLN A 48 -2.70 23.69 5.95
CA GLN A 48 -1.32 23.87 5.53
C GLN A 48 -1.04 23.17 4.19
N LEU A 49 -1.42 21.89 4.04
CA LEU A 49 -1.22 21.15 2.80
C LEU A 49 -1.99 21.77 1.62
N LYS A 50 -3.21 22.27 1.85
CA LYS A 50 -3.99 22.97 0.82
C LYS A 50 -3.38 24.30 0.37
N GLU A 51 -2.68 25.00 1.26
CA GLU A 51 -1.94 26.21 0.90
C GLU A 51 -0.65 25.86 0.16
N LEU A 52 0.07 24.82 0.60
CA LEU A 52 1.29 24.33 -0.05
C LEU A 52 1.02 23.76 -1.45
N SER A 53 -0.11 23.11 -1.68
CA SER A 53 -0.47 22.55 -2.99
C SER A 53 -0.56 23.62 -4.10
N LYS A 54 -0.78 24.89 -3.72
CA LYS A 54 -0.83 26.03 -4.65
C LYS A 54 0.54 26.56 -5.04
N LYS A 55 1.62 26.08 -4.42
CA LYS A 55 2.99 26.58 -4.63
C LYS A 55 3.75 25.85 -5.74
N GLY A 56 3.13 24.89 -6.43
CA GLY A 56 3.72 24.20 -7.58
C GLY A 56 4.91 23.28 -7.22
N TYR A 57 4.80 22.53 -6.12
CA TYR A 57 5.76 21.47 -5.79
C TYR A 57 5.56 20.26 -6.70
N ASP A 58 6.66 19.62 -7.10
CA ASP A 58 6.65 18.36 -7.86
C ASP A 58 6.33 17.16 -6.94
N VAL A 59 6.75 17.24 -5.67
CA VAL A 59 6.60 16.17 -4.67
C VAL A 59 6.66 16.71 -3.24
N PHE A 60 5.99 16.01 -2.34
CA PHE A 60 6.05 16.20 -0.90
C PHE A 60 6.83 15.04 -0.28
N VAL A 61 7.95 15.34 0.38
CA VAL A 61 8.70 14.36 1.17
C VAL A 61 8.19 14.44 2.60
N ASN A 62 7.54 13.39 3.07
CA ASN A 62 6.99 13.36 4.42
C ASN A 62 7.96 12.73 5.41
N LEU A 63 8.28 13.47 6.48
CA LEU A 63 9.04 13.00 7.64
C LEU A 63 8.21 13.06 8.93
N CYS A 64 6.90 13.28 8.83
CA CYS A 64 5.98 13.25 9.97
C CYS A 64 5.62 11.80 10.33
N GLU A 65 6.02 11.36 11.52
CA GLU A 65 5.96 9.97 11.99
C GLU A 65 5.05 9.79 13.22
N GLY A 66 4.28 10.82 13.60
CA GLY A 66 3.45 10.80 14.80
C GLY A 66 2.31 9.78 14.74
N TYR A 67 2.18 9.00 15.82
CA TYR A 67 1.09 8.02 15.96
C TYR A 67 -0.30 8.70 16.01
N PRO A 68 -1.39 7.96 15.68
CA PRO A 68 -2.74 8.51 15.71
C PRO A 68 -3.10 9.16 17.05
N ASP A 69 -2.66 8.57 18.16
CA ASP A 69 -2.97 9.04 19.52
C ASP A 69 -2.05 10.18 20.02
N TRP A 70 -1.01 10.56 19.27
CA TRP A 70 -0.09 11.64 19.65
C TRP A 70 -0.61 13.01 19.22
N GLU A 71 -0.19 14.11 19.83
CA GLU A 71 -0.50 15.47 19.32
C GLU A 71 0.41 15.89 18.14
N THR A 72 1.33 15.00 17.74
CA THR A 72 2.29 15.20 16.64
C THR A 72 1.72 14.68 15.31
N PRO A 73 1.91 15.39 14.18
CA PRO A 73 1.40 14.94 12.89
C PRO A 73 2.05 13.63 12.42
N GLY A 74 1.28 12.85 11.68
CA GLY A 74 1.75 11.65 10.99
C GLY A 74 0.66 11.11 10.08
N TYR A 75 -0.24 10.28 10.62
CA TYR A 75 -1.38 9.72 9.87
C TYR A 75 -2.20 10.79 9.13
N ASP A 76 -2.46 11.91 9.79
CA ASP A 76 -3.20 13.04 9.23
C ASP A 76 -2.53 13.66 7.99
N VAL A 77 -1.19 13.62 7.90
CA VAL A 77 -0.47 14.12 6.73
C VAL A 77 -0.76 13.26 5.51
N TYR A 78 -0.65 11.94 5.66
CA TYR A 78 -0.96 10.99 4.59
C TYR A 78 -2.43 11.07 4.16
N PHE A 79 -3.34 11.08 5.13
CA PHE A 79 -4.77 11.18 4.86
C PHE A 79 -5.15 12.45 4.10
N ASN A 80 -4.67 13.61 4.57
CA ASN A 80 -4.97 14.88 3.92
C ASN A 80 -4.27 15.03 2.55
N ALA A 81 -3.06 14.48 2.38
CA ALA A 81 -2.37 14.46 1.10
C ALA A 81 -3.10 13.60 0.06
N GLU A 82 -3.65 12.44 0.45
CA GLU A 82 -4.49 11.60 -0.41
C GLU A 82 -5.78 12.35 -0.83
N MET A 83 -6.47 13.00 0.11
CA MET A 83 -7.65 13.82 -0.19
C MET A 83 -7.36 14.97 -1.16
N LEU A 84 -6.18 15.56 -1.08
CA LEU A 84 -5.73 16.64 -1.93
C LEU A 84 -5.06 16.16 -3.23
N ASN A 85 -4.99 14.84 -3.46
CA ASN A 85 -4.32 14.20 -4.59
C ASN A 85 -2.87 14.71 -4.77
N LEU A 86 -2.08 14.74 -3.69
CA LEU A 86 -0.70 15.20 -3.71
C LEU A 86 0.29 14.05 -3.95
N PRO A 87 1.38 14.27 -4.72
CA PRO A 87 2.49 13.32 -4.82
C PRO A 87 3.30 13.32 -3.53
N ILE A 88 3.14 12.31 -2.68
CA ILE A 88 3.76 12.23 -1.35
C ILE A 88 4.55 10.93 -1.14
N THR A 89 5.74 11.02 -0.54
CA THR A 89 6.56 9.84 -0.16
C THR A 89 5.98 9.12 1.05
N GLY A 90 6.30 7.83 1.19
CA GLY A 90 5.87 7.01 2.33
C GLY A 90 4.65 6.14 2.00
N PRO A 91 4.09 5.45 3.02
CA PRO A 91 3.04 4.46 2.82
C PRO A 91 1.69 5.07 2.46
N GLY A 92 0.78 4.23 1.95
CA GLY A 92 -0.64 4.56 1.92
C GLY A 92 -1.25 4.53 3.32
N THR A 93 -2.34 5.26 3.54
CA THR A 93 -3.00 5.41 4.86
C THR A 93 -3.32 4.08 5.56
N LYS A 94 -3.67 3.03 4.82
CA LYS A 94 -3.95 1.69 5.36
C LYS A 94 -2.74 0.95 5.93
N LEU A 95 -1.53 1.39 5.61
CA LEU A 95 -0.27 0.77 6.03
C LEU A 95 0.42 1.57 7.15
N PHE A 96 -0.15 2.70 7.58
CA PHE A 96 0.46 3.57 8.59
C PHE A 96 0.63 2.85 9.93
N ASP A 97 -0.44 2.22 10.43
CA ASP A 97 -0.45 1.51 11.72
C ASP A 97 -1.08 0.12 11.54
N VAL A 98 -0.30 -0.80 10.97
CA VAL A 98 -0.75 -2.17 10.69
C VAL A 98 -0.78 -2.97 12.00
N PRO A 99 -1.89 -3.64 12.37
CA PRO A 99 -1.91 -4.48 13.56
C PRO A 99 -0.89 -5.62 13.47
N LYS A 100 -0.16 -5.91 14.56
CA LYS A 100 0.85 -6.99 14.59
C LYS A 100 0.31 -8.35 14.16
N ARG A 101 -0.96 -8.64 14.45
CA ARG A 101 -1.64 -9.87 13.99
C ARG A 101 -1.70 -9.95 12.46
N LEU A 102 -1.98 -8.83 11.78
CA LEU A 102 -2.02 -8.79 10.32
C LEU A 102 -0.59 -8.92 9.75
N MET A 103 0.41 -8.27 10.36
CA MET A 103 1.83 -8.47 10.00
C MET A 103 2.22 -9.93 10.00
N LYS A 104 1.87 -10.64 11.07
CA LYS A 104 2.13 -12.07 11.20
C LYS A 104 1.38 -12.92 10.18
N TYR A 105 0.12 -12.59 9.92
CA TYR A 105 -0.70 -13.32 8.97
C TYR A 105 -0.16 -13.20 7.54
N VAL A 106 0.23 -11.99 7.12
CA VAL A 106 0.86 -11.76 5.80
C VAL A 106 2.19 -12.53 5.71
N ALA A 107 3.07 -12.41 6.70
CA ALA A 107 4.33 -13.15 6.70
C ALA A 107 4.13 -14.67 6.57
N TYR A 108 3.15 -15.23 7.30
CA TYR A 108 2.78 -16.64 7.18
C TYR A 108 2.29 -17.02 5.78
N CYS A 109 1.42 -16.21 5.18
CA CYS A 109 0.92 -16.43 3.82
C CYS A 109 2.03 -16.40 2.77
N GLU A 110 3.06 -15.58 2.99
CA GLU A 110 4.25 -15.48 2.15
C GLU A 110 5.33 -16.55 2.43
N GLY A 111 5.04 -17.49 3.35
CA GLY A 111 5.95 -18.57 3.71
C GLY A 111 7.13 -18.14 4.58
N VAL A 112 7.09 -16.93 5.16
CA VAL A 112 8.09 -16.42 6.10
C VAL A 112 7.70 -16.83 7.52
N ARG A 113 8.66 -17.37 8.27
CA ARG A 113 8.38 -17.85 9.63
C ARG A 113 8.15 -16.68 10.57
N ILE A 114 7.28 -16.90 11.53
CA ILE A 114 7.01 -16.00 12.63
C ILE A 114 7.19 -16.77 13.94
N PRO A 115 7.53 -16.09 15.05
CA PRO A 115 7.44 -16.72 16.36
C PRO A 115 6.01 -17.23 16.60
N ALA A 116 5.89 -18.46 17.14
CA ALA A 116 4.60 -18.94 17.61
C ALA A 116 4.07 -17.97 18.67
N TYR A 117 2.77 -17.67 18.64
CA TYR A 117 2.24 -16.59 19.47
C TYR A 117 0.81 -16.85 19.94
N ALA A 118 0.43 -16.10 20.97
CA ALA A 118 -0.91 -15.96 21.48
C ALA A 118 -1.25 -14.47 21.59
N LEU A 119 -2.52 -14.14 21.34
CA LEU A 119 -3.09 -12.82 21.59
C LEU A 119 -4.15 -12.96 22.67
N ILE A 120 -4.07 -12.15 23.71
CA ILE A 120 -5.03 -12.15 24.81
C ILE A 120 -5.62 -10.76 25.04
N ASN A 121 -6.91 -10.71 25.36
CA ASN A 121 -7.61 -9.47 25.68
C ASN A 121 -7.85 -9.32 27.19
N SER A 122 -7.77 -10.41 27.95
CA SER A 122 -7.95 -10.42 29.39
C SER A 122 -7.10 -11.49 30.06
N MET A 123 -6.92 -11.36 31.38
CA MET A 123 -6.20 -12.35 32.20
C MET A 123 -6.85 -13.73 32.17
N ASP A 124 -8.17 -13.81 32.02
CA ASP A 124 -8.92 -15.08 31.99
C ASP A 124 -8.56 -15.95 30.79
N GLU A 125 -8.04 -15.35 29.71
CA GLU A 125 -7.63 -16.06 28.50
C GLU A 125 -6.22 -16.64 28.61
N LEU A 126 -5.39 -16.14 29.53
CA LEU A 126 -3.94 -16.39 29.58
C LEU A 126 -3.59 -17.88 29.56
N ASP A 127 -4.12 -18.63 30.52
CA ASP A 127 -3.80 -20.06 30.69
C ASP A 127 -4.26 -20.93 29.52
N LYS A 128 -5.35 -20.54 28.85
CA LYS A 128 -5.86 -21.26 27.69
C LYS A 128 -5.01 -20.97 26.45
N SER A 129 -4.63 -19.70 26.26
CA SER A 129 -3.98 -19.23 25.05
C SER A 129 -2.51 -19.65 24.95
N ILE A 130 -1.82 -19.88 26.07
CA ILE A 130 -0.39 -20.26 26.05
C ILE A 130 -0.10 -21.76 25.98
N LYS A 131 -1.11 -22.64 25.99
CA LYS A 131 -0.90 -24.11 26.15
C LYS A 131 0.03 -24.76 25.12
N GLY A 132 0.18 -24.15 23.94
CA GLY A 132 1.05 -24.64 22.87
C GLY A 132 2.41 -23.93 22.76
N LEU A 133 2.66 -22.91 23.58
CA LEU A 133 3.87 -22.09 23.50
C LEU A 133 4.96 -22.61 24.45
N LYS A 134 6.21 -22.44 24.05
CA LYS A 134 7.40 -22.85 24.82
C LYS A 134 8.13 -21.64 25.37
N TYR A 135 8.47 -21.71 26.66
CA TYR A 135 9.34 -20.71 27.29
C TYR A 135 10.78 -20.79 26.74
N PRO A 136 11.52 -19.66 26.73
CA PRO A 136 11.09 -18.33 27.18
C PRO A 136 10.08 -17.67 26.22
N LEU A 137 9.19 -16.84 26.78
CA LEU A 137 8.18 -16.08 26.04
C LEU A 137 8.50 -14.57 26.09
N PHE A 138 8.02 -13.83 25.10
CA PHE A 138 8.16 -12.39 25.00
C PHE A 138 6.79 -11.73 25.01
N VAL A 139 6.56 -10.81 25.96
CA VAL A 139 5.29 -10.15 26.21
C VAL A 139 5.37 -8.69 25.76
N LYS A 140 4.48 -8.27 24.86
CA LYS A 140 4.43 -6.90 24.35
C LYS A 140 3.01 -6.44 23.99
N PRO A 141 2.71 -5.14 24.01
CA PRO A 141 1.43 -4.63 23.50
C PRO A 141 1.19 -4.98 22.02
N ALA A 142 -0.04 -5.34 21.68
CA ALA A 142 -0.37 -5.73 20.31
C ALA A 142 -0.43 -4.54 19.34
N HIS A 143 -0.87 -3.37 19.82
CA HIS A 143 -1.20 -2.22 18.96
C HIS A 143 -0.18 -1.09 18.98
N ILE A 144 0.76 -1.07 19.92
CA ILE A 144 1.69 0.06 20.05
C ILE A 144 3.06 -0.29 19.47
N GLY A 145 3.60 0.63 18.65
CA GLY A 145 4.94 0.53 18.08
C GLY A 145 6.05 0.95 19.05
N ASP A 146 7.27 1.08 18.51
CA ASP A 146 8.46 1.63 19.18
C ASP A 146 8.84 1.03 20.55
N SER A 147 8.46 -0.24 20.79
CA SER A 147 8.73 -0.92 22.06
C SER A 147 8.06 -0.27 23.29
N ILE A 148 7.01 0.54 23.12
CA ILE A 148 6.23 1.05 24.25
C ILE A 148 5.63 -0.13 25.02
N GLY A 149 5.76 -0.13 26.35
CA GLY A 149 5.36 -1.24 27.23
C GLY A 149 6.36 -2.41 27.31
N VAL A 150 7.44 -2.37 26.50
CA VAL A 150 8.53 -3.37 26.52
C VAL A 150 9.68 -2.89 27.42
N ASP A 151 9.93 -3.67 28.46
CA ASP A 151 10.97 -3.49 29.47
C ASP A 151 11.72 -4.81 29.72
N GLU A 152 12.68 -4.80 30.64
CA GLU A 152 13.47 -5.99 31.02
C GLU A 152 12.61 -7.18 31.49
N LYS A 153 11.38 -6.94 31.97
CA LYS A 153 10.44 -7.99 32.42
C LYS A 153 9.59 -8.55 31.29
N SER A 154 9.79 -8.08 30.06
CA SER A 154 9.03 -8.53 28.89
C SER A 154 9.50 -9.88 28.38
N LEU A 155 10.74 -10.27 28.66
CA LEU A 155 11.24 -11.63 28.44
C LEU A 155 10.98 -12.48 29.69
N VAL A 156 9.99 -13.36 29.61
CA VAL A 156 9.53 -14.18 30.73
C VAL A 156 9.95 -15.64 30.55
N LYS A 157 10.44 -16.27 31.62
CA LYS A 157 11.04 -17.61 31.61
C LYS A 157 10.12 -18.69 32.19
N ASN A 158 9.05 -18.28 32.85
CA ASN A 158 8.09 -19.18 33.49
C ASN A 158 6.70 -18.52 33.61
N LYS A 159 5.73 -19.32 34.08
CA LYS A 159 4.33 -18.91 34.22
C LYS A 159 4.14 -17.76 35.20
N GLU A 160 4.89 -17.72 36.29
CA GLU A 160 4.77 -16.67 37.31
C GLU A 160 5.20 -15.31 36.74
N GLU A 161 6.36 -15.26 36.08
CA GLU A 161 6.85 -14.07 35.38
C GLU A 161 5.87 -13.59 34.30
N LEU A 162 5.32 -14.53 33.52
CA LEU A 162 4.31 -14.24 32.50
C LEU A 162 3.07 -13.57 33.11
N THR A 163 2.47 -14.19 34.12
CA THR A 163 1.28 -13.66 34.80
C THR A 163 1.52 -12.26 35.34
N ASN A 164 2.67 -12.06 36.00
CA ASN A 164 3.03 -10.76 36.58
C ASN A 164 3.21 -9.70 35.50
N LYS A 165 3.92 -10.01 34.41
CA LYS A 165 4.14 -9.05 33.33
C LYS A 165 2.83 -8.69 32.63
N VAL A 166 2.01 -9.68 32.26
CA VAL A 166 0.72 -9.42 31.60
C VAL A 166 -0.18 -8.56 32.50
N ALA A 167 -0.33 -8.91 33.77
CA ALA A 167 -1.14 -8.14 34.71
C ALA A 167 -0.67 -6.68 34.85
N SER A 168 0.63 -6.42 34.70
CA SER A 168 1.18 -5.06 34.80
C SER A 168 0.92 -4.15 33.60
N ILE A 169 0.54 -4.70 32.44
CA ILE A 169 0.38 -3.92 31.20
C ILE A 169 -0.98 -4.10 30.50
N ILE A 170 -1.78 -5.09 30.88
CA ILE A 170 -3.00 -5.45 30.13
C ILE A 170 -4.10 -4.39 30.23
N ASP A 171 -4.23 -3.73 31.37
CA ASP A 171 -5.26 -2.68 31.56
C ASP A 171 -4.90 -1.39 30.81
N ASP A 172 -3.61 -1.07 30.74
CA ASP A 172 -3.11 0.14 30.09
C ASP A 172 -2.94 -0.02 28.57
N TYR A 173 -2.60 -1.23 28.12
CA TYR A 173 -2.13 -1.49 26.75
C TYR A 173 -2.74 -2.71 26.06
N GLY A 174 -3.71 -3.38 26.68
CA GLY A 174 -4.39 -4.54 26.09
C GLY A 174 -5.06 -4.20 24.77
N PRO A 175 -5.13 -5.13 23.79
CA PRO A 175 -4.68 -6.53 23.80
C PRO A 175 -3.15 -6.77 23.90
N ILE A 176 -2.75 -7.89 24.51
CA ILE A 176 -1.34 -8.28 24.73
C ILE A 176 -0.94 -9.45 23.83
N LEU A 177 0.22 -9.29 23.18
CA LEU A 177 0.85 -10.28 22.33
C LEU A 177 1.95 -11.02 23.12
N ILE A 178 1.84 -12.35 23.15
CA ILE A 178 2.79 -13.25 23.81
C ILE A 178 3.41 -14.14 22.74
N GLU A 179 4.71 -14.07 22.56
CA GLU A 179 5.46 -14.78 21.51
C GLU A 179 6.47 -15.75 22.11
N GLU A 180 6.78 -16.85 21.43
CA GLU A 180 8.00 -17.60 21.74
C GLU A 180 9.22 -16.71 21.48
N TYR A 181 10.11 -16.60 22.47
CA TYR A 181 11.31 -15.80 22.30
C TYR A 181 12.31 -16.53 21.42
N ILE A 182 12.64 -15.93 20.29
CA ILE A 182 13.67 -16.43 19.37
C ILE A 182 15.02 -15.92 19.84
N ALA A 183 15.81 -16.76 20.50
CA ALA A 183 17.19 -16.42 20.85
C ALA A 183 18.06 -16.36 19.58
N GLY A 184 19.01 -15.42 19.52
CA GLY A 184 19.95 -15.30 18.41
C GLY A 184 20.23 -13.86 18.00
N ARG A 185 20.54 -13.68 16.71
CA ARG A 185 20.93 -12.40 16.12
C ARG A 185 19.70 -11.61 15.69
N GLU A 186 19.74 -10.29 15.82
CA GLU A 186 18.65 -9.41 15.38
C GLU A 186 19.08 -8.61 14.16
N PHE A 187 18.26 -8.65 13.11
CA PHE A 187 18.50 -7.96 11.86
C PHE A 187 17.35 -7.03 11.53
N THR A 188 17.67 -6.01 10.74
CA THR A 188 16.67 -5.11 10.17
C THR A 188 16.95 -4.90 8.68
N VAL A 189 15.88 -4.86 7.89
CA VAL A 189 15.93 -4.71 6.43
C VAL A 189 15.02 -3.58 6.02
N LEU A 190 15.57 -2.59 5.31
CA LEU A 190 14.79 -1.53 4.67
C LEU A 190 14.33 -2.05 3.30
N VAL A 191 13.08 -1.75 2.94
CA VAL A 191 12.49 -2.09 1.65
C VAL A 191 11.78 -0.87 1.10
N ALA A 192 11.88 -0.62 -0.21
CA ALA A 192 11.13 0.43 -0.90
C ALA A 192 10.48 -0.10 -2.18
N ALA A 193 9.28 0.38 -2.49
CA ALA A 193 8.60 0.06 -3.74
C ALA A 193 9.44 0.47 -4.95
N HIS A 194 9.38 -0.30 -6.03
CA HIS A 194 10.13 0.01 -7.23
C HIS A 194 9.45 1.16 -8.00
N PRO A 195 10.17 2.24 -8.39
CA PRO A 195 9.54 3.43 -8.97
C PRO A 195 8.86 3.17 -10.32
N GLU A 196 9.39 2.22 -11.10
CA GLU A 196 8.91 1.88 -12.45
C GLU A 196 8.04 0.62 -12.51
N ASN A 197 8.01 -0.19 -11.45
CA ASN A 197 7.32 -1.49 -11.46
C ASN A 197 6.54 -1.66 -10.16
N GLU A 198 5.23 -1.49 -10.21
CA GLU A 198 4.35 -1.57 -9.03
C GLU A 198 4.28 -2.97 -8.41
N LYS A 199 4.72 -4.00 -9.12
CA LYS A 199 4.74 -5.39 -8.64
C LYS A 199 6.09 -5.81 -8.09
N ASP A 200 7.01 -4.86 -7.90
CA ASP A 200 8.37 -5.13 -7.47
C ASP A 200 8.85 -4.12 -6.42
N CYS A 201 9.91 -4.48 -5.70
CA CYS A 201 10.50 -3.67 -4.65
C CYS A 201 12.01 -3.90 -4.55
N VAL A 202 12.69 -2.96 -3.90
CA VAL A 202 14.12 -3.02 -3.62
C VAL A 202 14.31 -3.23 -2.13
N ALA A 203 14.97 -4.33 -1.75
CA ALA A 203 15.43 -4.56 -0.40
C ALA A 203 16.90 -4.16 -0.28
N PHE A 204 17.21 -3.33 0.70
CA PHE A 204 18.55 -2.81 0.96
C PHE A 204 19.35 -3.75 1.89
N LYS A 205 20.64 -3.48 2.06
CA LYS A 205 21.55 -4.30 2.86
C LYS A 205 21.05 -4.46 4.30
N PRO A 206 20.85 -5.69 4.79
CA PRO A 206 20.45 -5.94 6.16
C PRO A 206 21.51 -5.44 7.15
N VAL A 207 21.06 -4.89 8.26
CA VAL A 207 21.91 -4.50 9.39
C VAL A 207 21.62 -5.37 10.59
N GLU A 208 22.66 -5.98 11.13
CA GLU A 208 22.64 -6.66 12.42
C GLU A 208 22.76 -5.63 13.55
N TYR A 209 21.86 -5.72 14.52
CA TYR A 209 21.99 -5.00 15.78
C TYR A 209 22.61 -5.93 16.84
N LYS A 210 23.83 -5.62 17.27
CA LYS A 210 24.53 -6.36 18.34
C LYS A 210 24.22 -5.71 19.68
N PHE A 211 23.52 -6.44 20.54
CA PHE A 211 23.13 -5.93 21.84
C PHE A 211 24.34 -5.63 22.74
N PRO A 212 24.31 -4.52 23.49
CA PRO A 212 25.27 -4.27 24.57
C PRO A 212 25.27 -5.40 25.59
N LYS A 213 26.38 -5.56 26.32
CA LYS A 213 26.54 -6.64 27.31
C LYS A 213 25.40 -6.61 28.34
N GLY A 214 24.72 -7.74 28.50
CA GLY A 214 23.60 -7.89 29.44
C GLY A 214 22.23 -7.51 28.88
N ARG A 215 22.15 -7.12 27.60
CA ARG A 215 20.89 -6.89 26.88
C ARG A 215 20.66 -8.00 25.86
N GLU A 216 19.40 -8.36 25.65
CA GLU A 216 19.00 -9.44 24.73
C GLU A 216 17.88 -9.04 23.77
N PHE A 217 17.34 -7.82 23.89
CA PHE A 217 16.29 -7.25 23.04
C PHE A 217 16.21 -5.71 23.20
N LYS A 218 15.51 -5.04 22.28
CA LYS A 218 15.35 -3.58 22.29
C LYS A 218 14.17 -3.15 23.16
N THR A 219 14.46 -2.61 24.35
CA THR A 219 13.49 -1.89 25.18
C THR A 219 13.18 -0.52 24.58
N TYR A 220 12.13 0.15 25.07
CA TYR A 220 11.83 1.53 24.70
C TYR A 220 13.03 2.47 24.94
N SER A 221 13.64 2.41 26.13
CA SER A 221 14.79 3.25 26.49
C SER A 221 15.98 3.06 25.54
N LEU A 222 16.24 1.81 25.12
CA LEU A 222 17.32 1.49 24.19
C LEU A 222 17.07 2.06 22.78
N LYS A 223 15.81 2.33 22.41
CA LYS A 223 15.43 2.88 21.11
C LYS A 223 15.44 4.41 21.10
N THR A 224 15.08 5.05 22.21
CA THR A 224 14.81 6.50 22.24
C THR A 224 15.87 7.33 22.93
N SER A 225 16.45 6.85 24.04
CA SER A 225 17.31 7.67 24.90
C SER A 225 18.75 7.17 25.03
N GLU A 226 19.01 5.91 24.71
CA GLU A 226 20.35 5.33 24.68
C GLU A 226 20.79 5.14 23.22
N LEU A 227 21.32 6.18 22.57
CA LEU A 227 21.84 6.05 21.21
C LEU A 227 23.06 5.10 21.22
N HIS A 228 22.97 4.01 20.47
CA HIS A 228 24.01 2.98 20.37
C HIS A 228 24.54 2.88 18.92
N PRO A 229 25.24 3.90 18.41
CA PRO A 229 25.70 3.91 17.03
C PRO A 229 26.67 2.75 16.72
N ASP A 230 27.46 2.33 17.70
CA ASP A 230 28.46 1.26 17.59
C ASP A 230 27.85 -0.16 17.63
N CYS A 231 26.53 -0.28 17.73
CA CYS A 231 25.84 -1.57 17.76
C CYS A 231 25.30 -2.02 16.39
N ASN A 232 25.44 -1.21 15.34
CA ASN A 232 24.93 -1.51 14.01
C ASN A 232 26.02 -2.00 13.06
N PHE A 233 25.87 -3.23 12.56
CA PHE A 233 26.86 -3.87 11.69
C PHE A 233 26.21 -4.34 10.39
N PRO A 234 26.87 -4.20 9.24
CA PRO A 234 26.36 -4.77 8.00
C PRO A 234 26.31 -6.31 8.09
N CYS A 235 25.27 -6.92 7.54
CA CYS A 235 25.30 -8.36 7.28
C CYS A 235 26.38 -8.65 6.23
N ASN A 236 27.38 -9.46 6.59
CA ASN A 236 28.50 -9.82 5.72
C ASN A 236 28.42 -11.26 5.22
N ASP A 237 27.41 -12.02 5.65
CA ASP A 237 27.11 -13.35 5.16
C ASP A 237 26.21 -13.23 3.91
N PRO A 238 26.71 -13.51 2.69
CA PRO A 238 25.95 -13.30 1.46
C PRO A 238 24.69 -14.16 1.36
N GLU A 239 24.72 -15.38 1.90
CA GLU A 239 23.57 -16.29 1.86
C GLU A 239 22.47 -15.81 2.80
N LEU A 240 22.84 -15.44 4.03
CA LEU A 240 21.90 -14.89 4.99
C LEU A 240 21.34 -13.54 4.54
N GLU A 241 22.20 -12.68 3.96
CA GLU A 241 21.79 -11.40 3.38
C GLU A 241 20.70 -11.58 2.31
N GLU A 242 20.90 -12.47 1.35
CA GLU A 242 19.94 -12.69 0.28
C GLU A 242 18.62 -13.27 0.82
N ARG A 243 18.69 -14.20 1.78
CA ARG A 243 17.49 -14.77 2.42
C ARG A 243 16.68 -13.72 3.19
N LEU A 244 17.35 -12.83 3.93
CA LEU A 244 16.70 -11.72 4.64
C LEU A 244 16.06 -10.73 3.67
N LYS A 245 16.75 -10.40 2.57
CA LYS A 245 16.21 -9.55 1.50
C LYS A 245 14.98 -10.19 0.86
N GLU A 246 15.06 -11.45 0.48
CA GLU A 246 13.95 -12.20 -0.15
C GLU A 246 12.71 -12.23 0.76
N ASP A 247 12.87 -12.59 2.04
CA ASP A 247 11.77 -12.64 2.99
C ASP A 247 11.15 -11.25 3.19
N ALA A 248 11.97 -10.19 3.29
CA ALA A 248 11.49 -8.82 3.40
C ALA A 248 10.73 -8.35 2.14
N ARG A 249 11.21 -8.67 0.94
CA ARG A 249 10.51 -8.36 -0.31
C ARG A 249 9.16 -9.06 -0.38
N LYS A 250 9.09 -10.35 -0.06
CA LYS A 250 7.83 -11.11 -0.07
C LYS A 250 6.80 -10.50 0.87
N ILE A 251 7.19 -10.20 2.11
CA ILE A 251 6.30 -9.55 3.08
C ILE A 251 5.83 -8.19 2.56
N PHE A 252 6.73 -7.37 2.01
CA PHE A 252 6.40 -6.03 1.52
C PHE A 252 5.38 -6.09 0.37
N LEU A 253 5.59 -7.00 -0.58
CA LEU A 253 4.68 -7.23 -1.70
C LEU A 253 3.37 -7.90 -1.27
N GLY A 254 3.39 -8.80 -0.29
CA GLY A 254 2.19 -9.42 0.29
C GLY A 254 1.25 -8.42 0.95
N PHE A 255 1.78 -7.29 1.41
CA PHE A 255 0.99 -6.14 1.87
C PHE A 255 0.44 -5.27 0.74
N GLY A 256 0.88 -5.47 -0.51
CA GLY A 256 0.69 -4.49 -1.58
C GLY A 256 1.30 -3.13 -1.22
N ALA A 257 2.43 -3.15 -0.50
CA ALA A 257 2.98 -1.94 0.09
C ALA A 257 3.56 -0.97 -0.95
N VAL A 258 3.46 0.32 -0.63
CA VAL A 258 3.99 1.43 -1.42
C VAL A 258 4.90 2.30 -0.54
N GLY A 259 5.69 3.17 -1.15
CA GLY A 259 6.68 3.96 -0.41
C GLY A 259 7.80 3.07 0.09
N TYR A 260 8.01 3.02 1.41
CA TYR A 260 9.08 2.24 2.03
C TYR A 260 8.68 1.74 3.43
N GLY A 261 9.45 0.82 3.97
CA GLY A 261 9.27 0.31 5.33
C GLY A 261 10.48 -0.49 5.80
N ARG A 262 10.62 -0.61 7.12
CA ARG A 262 11.67 -1.37 7.77
C ARG A 262 11.09 -2.62 8.43
N MET A 263 11.72 -3.77 8.22
CA MET A 263 11.31 -5.04 8.78
C MET A 263 12.36 -5.59 9.70
N ASP A 264 11.94 -5.98 10.90
CA ASP A 264 12.83 -6.50 11.93
C ASP A 264 12.70 -8.03 12.01
N PHE A 265 13.83 -8.72 12.07
CA PHE A 265 13.95 -10.18 12.02
C PHE A 265 14.85 -10.69 13.14
N ARG A 266 14.63 -11.95 13.54
CA ARG A 266 15.59 -12.71 14.33
C ARG A 266 16.05 -13.96 13.63
N VAL A 267 17.32 -14.28 13.83
CA VAL A 267 17.98 -15.46 13.26
C VAL A 267 18.52 -16.30 14.40
N ASN A 268 17.99 -17.52 14.54
CA ASN A 268 18.41 -18.42 15.61
C ASN A 268 19.75 -19.12 15.31
N ASP A 269 20.20 -19.96 16.23
CA ASP A 269 21.42 -20.76 16.13
C ASP A 269 21.45 -21.76 14.95
N LYS A 270 20.28 -22.09 14.39
CA LYS A 270 20.11 -22.93 13.19
C LYS A 270 20.03 -22.12 11.89
N ASN A 271 20.31 -20.82 11.93
CA ASN A 271 20.15 -19.88 10.82
C ASN A 271 18.71 -19.84 10.26
N GLU A 272 17.71 -20.06 11.10
CA GLU A 272 16.30 -19.93 10.75
C GLU A 272 15.85 -18.48 10.99
N ILE A 273 15.25 -17.86 9.97
CA ILE A 273 14.80 -16.45 10.00
C ILE A 273 13.37 -16.40 10.52
N TYR A 274 13.11 -15.49 11.45
CA TYR A 274 11.80 -15.22 12.04
C TYR A 274 11.48 -13.73 11.91
N PHE A 275 10.39 -13.41 11.22
CA PHE A 275 9.86 -12.06 11.12
C PHE A 275 9.22 -11.61 12.44
N LEU A 276 9.61 -10.44 12.93
CA LEU A 276 9.07 -9.85 14.16
C LEU A 276 7.96 -8.84 13.86
N GLU A 277 8.28 -7.79 13.12
CA GLU A 277 7.38 -6.67 12.82
C GLU A 277 7.87 -5.85 11.62
N VAL A 278 6.97 -5.02 11.07
CA VAL A 278 7.24 -4.04 10.02
C VAL A 278 6.84 -2.64 10.50
N ASN A 279 7.66 -1.65 10.20
CA ASN A 279 7.37 -0.23 10.38
C ASN A 279 7.41 0.48 9.01
N PHE A 280 6.24 0.86 8.49
CA PHE A 280 6.11 1.55 7.21
C PHE A 280 6.36 3.07 7.29
N THR A 281 6.50 3.62 8.48
CA THR A 281 6.81 5.04 8.72
C THR A 281 8.11 5.17 9.49
N CYS A 282 9.09 4.34 9.13
CA CYS A 282 10.38 4.34 9.81
C CYS A 282 11.15 5.64 9.57
N SER A 283 11.70 6.15 10.67
CA SER A 283 12.72 7.19 10.74
C SER A 283 13.86 7.01 9.75
N VAL A 284 14.14 8.06 8.98
CA VAL A 284 15.22 8.17 7.97
C VAL A 284 15.77 9.60 7.90
N PHE A 285 16.98 9.72 7.36
CA PHE A 285 17.70 10.97 7.10
C PHE A 285 18.15 11.71 8.35
N TYR A 286 18.42 10.98 9.43
CA TYR A 286 19.11 11.56 10.59
C TYR A 286 20.61 11.71 10.32
N SER A 287 21.22 12.65 11.03
CA SER A 287 22.65 12.97 10.98
C SER A 287 23.20 13.21 12.37
N ASP A 288 24.52 13.42 12.46
CA ASP A 288 25.17 13.98 13.65
C ASP A 288 25.04 13.14 14.93
N GLY A 289 25.06 11.80 14.79
CA GLY A 289 24.99 10.85 15.90
C GLY A 289 23.57 10.41 16.25
N LEU A 290 22.55 10.92 15.56
CA LEU A 290 21.15 10.55 15.72
C LEU A 290 20.69 9.49 14.71
N GLU A 291 21.63 8.89 13.96
CA GLU A 291 21.31 7.89 12.95
C GLU A 291 20.50 6.71 13.51
N GLY A 292 19.35 6.44 12.88
CA GLY A 292 18.55 5.26 13.17
C GLY A 292 19.01 4.04 12.35
N SER A 293 18.37 2.89 12.58
CA SER A 293 18.72 1.65 11.84
C SER A 293 18.63 1.81 10.32
N ALA A 294 17.67 2.59 9.82
CA ALA A 294 17.51 2.82 8.38
C ALA A 294 18.68 3.65 7.82
N ASP A 295 19.18 4.63 8.55
CA ASP A 295 20.37 5.42 8.14
C ASP A 295 21.62 4.55 8.07
N PHE A 296 21.81 3.65 9.04
CA PHE A 296 22.89 2.66 8.98
C PHE A 296 22.76 1.71 7.79
N ILE A 297 21.55 1.23 7.48
CA ILE A 297 21.30 0.42 6.28
C ILE A 297 21.76 1.18 5.03
N LEU A 298 21.33 2.44 4.86
CA LEU A 298 21.66 3.26 3.71
C LEU A 298 23.16 3.56 3.61
N LYS A 299 23.83 3.73 4.75
CA LYS A 299 25.29 3.89 4.85
C LYS A 299 26.04 2.66 4.34
N PHE A 300 25.52 1.46 4.59
CA PHE A 300 26.20 0.21 4.21
C PHE A 300 25.79 -0.35 2.84
N ASP A 301 24.60 -0.04 2.32
CA ASP A 301 24.08 -0.59 1.06
C ASP A 301 24.80 -0.07 -0.19
N GLY A 302 25.33 1.16 -0.12
CA GLY A 302 26.06 1.82 -1.20
C GLY A 302 25.24 2.85 -1.98
N ILE A 303 23.91 2.78 -1.94
CA ILE A 303 23.04 3.83 -2.52
C ILE A 303 23.10 5.15 -1.71
N GLY A 304 23.33 5.05 -0.40
CA GLY A 304 23.37 6.18 0.52
C GLY A 304 22.02 6.89 0.70
N GLN A 305 21.97 7.84 1.64
CA GLN A 305 20.78 8.68 1.88
C GLN A 305 20.36 9.46 0.63
N ALA A 306 21.32 9.99 -0.14
CA ALA A 306 21.02 10.76 -1.35
C ALA A 306 20.36 9.92 -2.46
N GLY A 307 20.84 8.69 -2.67
CA GLY A 307 20.23 7.80 -3.66
C GLY A 307 18.86 7.29 -3.20
N PHE A 308 18.70 7.01 -1.91
CA PHE A 308 17.41 6.63 -1.33
C PHE A 308 16.36 7.75 -1.44
N LEU A 309 16.73 8.99 -1.13
CA LEU A 309 15.85 10.15 -1.28
C LEU A 309 15.36 10.30 -2.73
N LYS A 310 16.27 10.17 -3.71
CA LYS A 310 15.92 10.17 -5.14
C LYS A 310 14.98 9.01 -5.50
N HIS A 311 15.21 7.83 -4.94
CA HIS A 311 14.37 6.64 -5.16
C HIS A 311 12.94 6.87 -4.68
N ILE A 312 12.74 7.28 -3.43
CA ILE A 312 11.39 7.47 -2.86
C ILE A 312 10.65 8.65 -3.49
N ILE A 313 11.36 9.71 -3.91
CA ILE A 313 10.76 10.81 -4.67
C ILE A 313 10.25 10.32 -6.02
N LYS A 314 11.08 9.56 -6.73
CA LYS A 314 10.71 9.01 -8.04
C LYS A 314 9.53 8.05 -7.91
N GLU A 315 9.52 7.20 -6.88
CA GLU A 315 8.40 6.32 -6.55
C GLU A 315 7.12 7.12 -6.33
N ALA A 316 7.15 8.16 -5.49
CA ALA A 316 5.99 8.96 -5.16
C ALA A 316 5.40 9.69 -6.38
N ILE A 317 6.26 10.28 -7.21
CA ILE A 317 5.85 10.95 -8.46
C ILE A 317 5.22 9.93 -9.41
N ASN A 318 5.89 8.80 -9.67
CA ASN A 318 5.39 7.81 -10.62
C ASN A 318 4.10 7.15 -10.12
N ARG A 319 4.00 6.85 -8.82
CA ARG A 319 2.76 6.33 -8.19
C ARG A 319 1.62 7.33 -8.31
N HIS A 320 1.88 8.62 -8.09
CA HIS A 320 0.89 9.67 -8.28
C HIS A 320 0.43 9.77 -9.73
N GLN A 321 1.37 9.74 -10.69
CA GLN A 321 1.07 9.77 -12.12
C GLN A 321 0.21 8.58 -12.57
N ARG A 322 0.52 7.35 -12.11
CA ARG A 322 -0.27 6.14 -12.41
C ARG A 322 -1.72 6.23 -11.92
N LYS A 323 -1.97 6.96 -10.82
CA LYS A 323 -3.33 7.19 -10.30
C LYS A 323 -4.14 8.21 -11.10
N GLN A 324 -3.50 9.03 -11.95
CA GLN A 324 -4.22 10.07 -12.68
C GLN A 324 -5.03 9.47 -13.83
N LYS A 325 -6.35 9.68 -13.80
CA LYS A 325 -7.24 9.27 -14.89
C LYS A 325 -6.95 10.10 -16.14
N ALA A 326 -6.90 9.46 -17.30
CA ALA A 326 -6.76 10.13 -18.59
C ALA A 326 -8.05 10.83 -19.07
N TYR A 327 -9.10 10.81 -18.24
CA TYR A 327 -10.43 11.31 -18.56
C TYR A 327 -11.08 11.98 -17.36
N ASP A 328 -12.05 12.86 -17.65
CA ASP A 328 -12.97 13.44 -16.68
C ASP A 328 -14.40 12.96 -16.95
N VAL A 329 -15.17 12.75 -15.89
CA VAL A 329 -16.62 12.51 -16.00
C VAL A 329 -17.32 13.85 -16.22
N LYS A 330 -18.12 13.98 -17.29
CA LYS A 330 -18.90 15.19 -17.59
C LYS A 330 -20.35 14.85 -17.88
N GLY A 331 -21.24 15.68 -17.36
CA GLY A 331 -22.65 15.65 -17.73
C GLY A 331 -22.88 16.33 -19.09
N ASN A 332 -23.81 15.82 -19.88
CA ASN A 332 -24.34 16.49 -21.06
C ASN A 332 -25.87 16.32 -21.13
N SER A 333 -26.55 17.21 -21.86
CA SER A 333 -28.01 17.25 -21.96
C SER A 333 -28.63 16.17 -22.85
N ILE A 334 -27.84 15.29 -23.45
CA ILE A 334 -28.28 14.32 -24.47
C ILE A 334 -28.19 12.87 -23.95
N SER A 335 -27.11 12.52 -23.25
CA SER A 335 -26.76 11.16 -22.82
C SER A 335 -26.67 11.02 -21.29
N GLY A 336 -26.92 12.09 -20.53
CA GLY A 336 -26.71 12.12 -19.08
C GLY A 336 -25.25 12.40 -18.74
N PHE A 337 -24.43 11.36 -18.54
CA PHE A 337 -23.00 11.49 -18.22
C PHE A 337 -22.15 10.67 -19.19
N GLY A 338 -20.94 11.16 -19.47
CA GLY A 338 -19.93 10.49 -20.29
C GLY A 338 -18.53 10.74 -19.72
N ILE A 339 -17.54 10.00 -20.22
CA ILE A 339 -16.13 10.29 -19.91
C ILE A 339 -15.43 10.91 -21.13
N TYR A 340 -14.64 11.95 -20.88
CA TYR A 340 -13.99 12.74 -21.92
C TYR A 340 -12.50 12.83 -21.65
N ALA A 341 -11.68 12.63 -22.69
CA ALA A 341 -10.24 12.69 -22.57
C ALA A 341 -9.79 14.06 -22.03
N ASN A 342 -9.00 14.09 -20.96
CA ASN A 342 -8.48 15.33 -20.37
C ASN A 342 -7.09 15.72 -20.92
N ARG A 343 -6.46 14.80 -21.67
CA ARG A 343 -5.25 14.95 -22.47
C ARG A 343 -5.38 14.20 -23.80
N ALA A 344 -4.39 14.34 -24.68
CA ALA A 344 -4.27 13.44 -25.82
C ALA A 344 -3.92 12.03 -25.32
N ILE A 345 -4.57 11.01 -25.90
CA ILE A 345 -4.37 9.61 -25.53
C ILE A 345 -3.91 8.85 -26.78
N PRO A 346 -2.69 8.27 -26.82
CA PRO A 346 -2.22 7.46 -27.93
C PRO A 346 -3.09 6.22 -28.14
N SER A 347 -3.00 5.64 -29.35
CA SER A 347 -3.62 4.35 -29.67
C SER A 347 -3.02 3.22 -28.83
N GLY A 348 -3.87 2.32 -28.34
CA GLY A 348 -3.49 1.18 -27.51
C GLY A 348 -3.27 1.49 -26.03
N GLU A 349 -3.47 2.74 -25.58
CA GLU A 349 -3.35 3.07 -24.17
C GLU A 349 -4.52 2.48 -23.37
N ILE A 350 -4.22 1.91 -22.20
CA ILE A 350 -5.23 1.43 -21.25
C ILE A 350 -5.83 2.64 -20.53
N ILE A 351 -7.12 2.89 -20.76
CA ILE A 351 -7.86 3.96 -20.08
C ILE A 351 -8.57 3.47 -18.81
N PHE A 352 -8.87 2.18 -18.74
CA PHE A 352 -9.38 1.51 -17.54
C PHE A 352 -8.64 0.19 -17.36
N ASN A 353 -7.88 0.09 -16.27
CA ASN A 353 -7.21 -1.15 -15.89
C ASN A 353 -8.23 -2.06 -15.18
N GLY A 354 -8.75 -3.04 -15.90
CA GLY A 354 -9.74 -4.01 -15.43
C GLY A 354 -9.16 -5.32 -14.92
N GLU A 355 -7.92 -5.61 -15.30
CA GLU A 355 -7.20 -6.81 -14.87
C GLU A 355 -6.66 -6.64 -13.44
N GLU A 356 -6.63 -7.74 -12.69
CA GLU A 356 -6.04 -7.82 -11.33
C GLU A 356 -6.61 -6.84 -10.29
N ARG A 357 -7.65 -6.07 -10.62
CA ARG A 357 -8.36 -5.19 -9.68
C ARG A 357 -9.55 -5.88 -9.00
N PRO A 358 -9.95 -5.43 -7.80
CA PRO A 358 -11.24 -5.79 -7.22
C PRO A 358 -12.40 -5.46 -8.18
N GLN A 359 -13.36 -6.38 -8.29
CA GLN A 359 -14.56 -6.24 -9.10
C GLN A 359 -15.76 -6.72 -8.28
N ARG A 360 -16.91 -6.07 -8.43
CA ARG A 360 -18.17 -6.58 -7.89
C ARG A 360 -18.76 -7.59 -8.85
N LEU A 361 -18.85 -8.84 -8.39
CA LEU A 361 -19.38 -9.95 -9.17
C LEU A 361 -20.76 -10.36 -8.66
N VAL A 362 -21.63 -10.74 -9.59
CA VAL A 362 -22.96 -11.28 -9.27
C VAL A 362 -23.28 -12.46 -10.17
N THR A 363 -24.02 -13.43 -9.62
CA THR A 363 -24.53 -14.56 -10.39
C THR A 363 -25.97 -14.31 -10.85
N HIS A 364 -26.33 -14.85 -12.00
CA HIS A 364 -27.70 -14.74 -12.52
C HIS A 364 -28.76 -15.24 -11.53
N ARG A 365 -28.49 -16.36 -10.82
CA ARG A 365 -29.38 -16.89 -9.77
C ARG A 365 -29.60 -15.87 -8.64
N HIS A 366 -28.52 -15.24 -8.16
CA HIS A 366 -28.62 -14.27 -7.08
C HIS A 366 -29.51 -13.07 -7.48
N ILE A 367 -29.36 -12.57 -8.71
CA ILE A 367 -30.20 -11.48 -9.23
C ILE A 367 -31.66 -11.89 -9.21
N LYS A 368 -32.00 -13.05 -9.80
CA LYS A 368 -33.39 -13.52 -9.89
C LYS A 368 -34.04 -13.69 -8.52
N ASP A 369 -33.30 -14.25 -7.56
CA ASP A 369 -33.85 -14.67 -6.27
C ASP A 369 -33.89 -13.52 -5.25
N ASN A 370 -33.07 -12.47 -5.40
CA ASN A 370 -32.86 -11.46 -4.36
C ASN A 370 -33.06 -10.01 -4.80
N TRP A 371 -33.05 -9.70 -6.11
CA TRP A 371 -33.07 -8.31 -6.58
C TRP A 371 -34.48 -7.86 -6.97
N GLY A 372 -34.85 -6.66 -6.55
CA GLY A 372 -36.07 -5.98 -6.97
C GLY A 372 -36.01 -5.48 -8.42
N GLU A 373 -37.13 -4.97 -8.92
CA GLU A 373 -37.25 -4.52 -10.32
C GLU A 373 -36.21 -3.46 -10.71
N LYS A 374 -35.97 -2.47 -9.82
CA LYS A 374 -35.00 -1.40 -10.05
C LYS A 374 -33.57 -1.92 -10.16
N GLU A 375 -33.17 -2.87 -9.33
CA GLU A 375 -31.84 -3.46 -9.36
C GLU A 375 -31.66 -4.31 -10.63
N GLN A 376 -32.70 -5.04 -11.04
CA GLN A 376 -32.70 -5.78 -12.29
C GLN A 376 -32.66 -4.86 -13.52
N GLU A 377 -33.30 -3.69 -13.48
CA GLU A 377 -33.18 -2.66 -14.52
C GLU A 377 -31.73 -2.16 -14.63
N HIS A 378 -31.11 -1.82 -13.50
CA HIS A 378 -29.70 -1.42 -13.47
C HIS A 378 -28.78 -2.53 -14.01
N PHE A 379 -29.04 -3.79 -13.65
CA PHE A 379 -28.32 -4.95 -14.20
C PHE A 379 -28.39 -4.98 -15.73
N ARG A 380 -29.59 -4.91 -16.31
CA ARG A 380 -29.77 -4.97 -17.78
C ARG A 380 -29.10 -3.81 -18.52
N ARG A 381 -28.80 -2.70 -17.84
CA ARG A 381 -28.15 -1.52 -18.45
C ARG A 381 -26.63 -1.54 -18.35
N TYR A 382 -26.09 -2.05 -17.25
CA TYR A 382 -24.68 -1.80 -16.89
C TYR A 382 -23.87 -3.05 -16.61
N ALA A 383 -24.50 -4.23 -16.50
CA ALA A 383 -23.77 -5.45 -16.18
C ALA A 383 -22.92 -5.93 -17.35
N TYR A 384 -21.71 -6.39 -17.03
CA TYR A 384 -20.73 -6.87 -17.99
C TYR A 384 -20.55 -8.39 -17.85
N PRO A 385 -20.86 -9.20 -18.87
CA PRO A 385 -20.85 -10.66 -18.76
C PRO A 385 -19.43 -11.24 -18.75
N ILE A 386 -19.00 -11.83 -17.63
CA ILE A 386 -17.76 -12.64 -17.57
C ILE A 386 -18.00 -13.99 -18.24
N SER A 387 -19.12 -14.61 -17.90
CA SER A 387 -19.58 -15.91 -18.43
C SER A 387 -21.09 -15.84 -18.68
N LYS A 388 -21.72 -17.00 -18.93
CA LYS A 388 -23.19 -17.08 -19.04
C LYS A 388 -23.91 -16.80 -17.72
N GLU A 389 -23.25 -17.08 -16.59
CA GLU A 389 -23.88 -17.07 -15.26
C GLU A 389 -23.31 -16.00 -14.33
N VAL A 390 -22.17 -15.38 -14.69
CA VAL A 390 -21.43 -14.47 -13.82
C VAL A 390 -21.17 -13.15 -14.54
N PHE A 391 -21.45 -12.05 -13.85
CA PHE A 391 -21.39 -10.70 -14.38
C PHE A 391 -20.61 -9.78 -13.43
N ILE A 392 -19.90 -8.81 -14.01
CA ILE A 392 -19.37 -7.64 -13.30
C ILE A 392 -20.47 -6.57 -13.25
N ILE A 393 -20.61 -5.92 -12.11
CA ILE A 393 -21.51 -4.77 -11.93
C ILE A 393 -20.70 -3.58 -11.38
N TRP A 394 -21.33 -2.40 -11.39
CA TRP A 394 -20.70 -1.19 -10.86
C TRP A 394 -20.25 -1.36 -9.42
N ASP A 395 -19.14 -0.68 -9.09
CA ASP A 395 -18.63 -0.62 -7.72
C ASP A 395 -19.67 0.01 -6.77
N ASN A 396 -19.56 -0.26 -5.47
CA ASN A 396 -20.32 0.50 -4.48
C ASN A 396 -19.77 1.91 -4.30
N ASP A 397 -18.48 2.13 -4.61
CA ASP A 397 -17.84 3.44 -4.59
C ASP A 397 -18.13 4.20 -5.90
N PRO A 398 -18.90 5.31 -5.89
CA PRO A 398 -19.18 6.08 -7.09
C PRO A 398 -17.95 6.75 -7.71
N THR A 399 -16.85 6.90 -6.96
CA THR A 399 -15.60 7.46 -7.49
C THR A 399 -14.90 6.50 -8.45
N GLU A 400 -15.26 5.21 -8.41
CA GLU A 400 -14.81 4.17 -9.34
C GLU A 400 -15.67 4.08 -10.60
N TRP A 401 -16.80 4.80 -10.67
CA TRP A 401 -17.70 4.73 -11.82
C TRP A 401 -17.12 5.45 -13.03
N ALA A 402 -17.25 4.82 -14.20
CA ALA A 402 -16.80 5.36 -15.49
C ALA A 402 -17.91 5.18 -16.53
N PRO A 403 -18.92 6.09 -16.57
CA PRO A 403 -20.02 6.01 -17.53
C PRO A 403 -19.50 6.26 -18.94
N GLN A 404 -19.15 5.18 -19.65
CA GLN A 404 -18.67 5.21 -21.03
C GLN A 404 -19.84 5.00 -21.96
N ASN A 405 -20.16 6.01 -22.78
CA ASN A 405 -21.32 5.95 -23.66
C ASN A 405 -21.09 5.07 -24.89
N HIS A 406 -22.19 4.66 -25.49
CA HIS A 406 -22.16 3.88 -26.72
C HIS A 406 -21.88 4.75 -27.96
N SER A 407 -21.04 4.26 -28.87
CA SER A 407 -20.97 4.70 -30.27
C SER A 407 -20.90 3.49 -31.21
N CYS A 408 -21.57 3.58 -32.37
CA CYS A 408 -21.40 2.58 -33.44
C CYS A 408 -20.04 2.69 -34.14
N ASP A 409 -19.38 3.84 -34.03
CA ASP A 409 -17.99 4.06 -34.40
C ASP A 409 -17.20 4.41 -33.12
N ALA A 410 -17.07 3.39 -32.26
CA ALA A 410 -16.43 3.52 -30.96
C ALA A 410 -14.93 3.74 -31.11
N ASN A 411 -14.36 4.55 -30.22
CA ASN A 411 -12.93 4.84 -30.20
C ASN A 411 -12.17 4.07 -29.10
N CYS A 412 -12.89 3.30 -28.27
CA CYS A 412 -12.36 2.39 -27.28
C CYS A 412 -12.92 0.97 -27.46
N MET A 413 -12.22 -0.02 -26.91
CA MET A 413 -12.71 -1.40 -26.86
C MET A 413 -12.24 -2.11 -25.59
N TYR A 414 -12.92 -3.21 -25.24
CA TYR A 414 -12.42 -4.14 -24.23
C TYR A 414 -11.34 -5.05 -24.81
N ASP A 415 -10.22 -5.16 -24.10
CA ASP A 415 -9.17 -6.18 -24.29
C ASP A 415 -8.99 -6.94 -22.97
N GLY A 416 -9.43 -8.19 -22.92
CA GLY A 416 -9.69 -8.89 -21.66
C GLY A 416 -10.73 -8.13 -20.81
N LEU A 417 -10.31 -7.74 -19.60
CA LEU A 417 -11.07 -6.85 -18.71
C LEU A 417 -10.65 -5.38 -18.83
N ASN A 418 -9.53 -5.07 -19.49
CA ASN A 418 -9.08 -3.71 -19.71
C ASN A 418 -9.93 -3.00 -20.77
N VAL A 419 -9.97 -1.66 -20.70
CA VAL A 419 -10.44 -0.84 -21.80
C VAL A 419 -9.26 -0.09 -22.42
N VAL A 420 -9.09 -0.25 -23.73
CA VAL A 420 -7.99 0.33 -24.51
C VAL A 420 -8.51 1.24 -25.62
N THR A 421 -7.71 2.24 -26.01
CA THR A 421 -8.02 3.10 -27.16
C THR A 421 -7.73 2.40 -28.49
N LEU A 422 -8.65 2.52 -29.45
CA LEU A 422 -8.50 1.97 -30.81
C LEU A 422 -7.64 2.86 -31.72
N ARG A 423 -7.55 4.14 -31.39
CA ARG A 423 -6.80 5.16 -32.12
C ARG A 423 -6.37 6.26 -31.18
N THR A 424 -5.56 7.20 -31.67
CA THR A 424 -5.25 8.41 -30.92
C THR A 424 -6.53 9.22 -30.69
N ILE A 425 -6.75 9.63 -29.43
CA ILE A 425 -7.89 10.42 -28.95
C ILE A 425 -7.43 11.84 -28.65
N ARG A 426 -8.21 12.83 -29.09
CA ARG A 426 -7.90 14.23 -28.82
C ARG A 426 -8.42 14.63 -27.44
N LYS A 427 -7.75 15.59 -26.80
CA LYS A 427 -8.27 16.21 -25.58
C LYS A 427 -9.67 16.77 -25.83
N GLY A 428 -10.61 16.47 -24.93
CA GLY A 428 -12.00 16.87 -24.99
C GLY A 428 -12.91 15.93 -25.79
N GLU A 429 -12.35 14.95 -26.49
CA GLU A 429 -13.13 13.93 -27.21
C GLU A 429 -13.75 12.93 -26.21
N GLU A 430 -14.96 12.48 -26.50
CA GLU A 430 -15.65 11.47 -25.67
C GLU A 430 -15.06 10.09 -25.90
N LEU A 431 -14.80 9.34 -24.83
CA LEU A 431 -14.38 7.94 -24.91
C LEU A 431 -15.64 7.07 -24.95
N THR A 432 -15.79 6.33 -26.04
CA THR A 432 -17.01 5.57 -26.35
C THR A 432 -16.71 4.12 -26.65
N LEU A 433 -17.66 3.25 -26.31
CA LEU A 433 -17.58 1.81 -26.51
C LEU A 433 -18.68 1.31 -27.46
N ASP A 434 -18.40 0.23 -28.20
CA ASP A 434 -19.45 -0.48 -28.92
C ASP A 434 -20.06 -1.56 -28.01
N TYR A 435 -21.24 -1.29 -27.46
CA TYR A 435 -21.94 -2.19 -26.54
C TYR A 435 -22.25 -3.54 -27.16
N ALA A 436 -22.54 -3.59 -28.46
CA ALA A 436 -22.81 -4.85 -29.15
C ALA A 436 -21.57 -5.74 -29.27
N GLN A 437 -20.35 -5.18 -29.14
CA GLN A 437 -19.12 -5.98 -29.18
C GLN A 437 -18.89 -6.77 -27.90
N PHE A 438 -19.42 -6.34 -26.76
CA PHE A 438 -19.04 -6.92 -25.48
C PHE A 438 -20.20 -7.33 -24.55
N LEU A 439 -21.41 -6.83 -24.78
CA LEU A 439 -22.60 -7.22 -24.02
C LEU A 439 -23.32 -8.42 -24.66
N ASP A 440 -23.99 -9.20 -23.82
CA ASP A 440 -24.79 -10.35 -24.23
C ASP A 440 -26.29 -10.04 -24.26
N LYS A 441 -27.11 -11.05 -24.53
CA LYS A 441 -28.57 -10.92 -24.61
C LYS A 441 -29.26 -10.45 -23.32
N SER A 442 -28.57 -10.38 -22.17
CA SER A 442 -29.16 -9.86 -20.93
C SER A 442 -29.28 -8.33 -20.95
N MET A 443 -28.57 -7.67 -21.87
CA MET A 443 -28.64 -6.23 -22.07
C MET A 443 -30.02 -5.80 -22.56
N GLU A 444 -30.56 -4.72 -21.98
CA GLU A 444 -31.77 -4.05 -22.48
C GLU A 444 -31.47 -3.35 -23.82
N PRO A 445 -32.16 -3.71 -24.93
CA PRO A 445 -31.97 -3.05 -26.21
C PRO A 445 -32.40 -1.59 -26.18
N PHE A 446 -31.72 -0.73 -26.94
CA PHE A 446 -32.08 0.70 -27.04
C PHE A 446 -31.84 1.26 -28.43
N HIS A 447 -32.54 2.36 -28.76
CA HIS A 447 -32.35 3.10 -30.00
C HIS A 447 -31.16 4.06 -29.88
N CYS A 448 -30.18 3.89 -30.75
CA CYS A 448 -28.93 4.62 -30.80
C CYS A 448 -29.10 6.03 -31.38
N ASN A 449 -28.56 7.01 -30.67
CA ASN A 449 -28.49 8.41 -31.11
C ASN A 449 -27.03 8.88 -31.25
N CYS A 450 -26.08 7.97 -31.55
CA CYS A 450 -24.64 8.28 -31.57
C CYS A 450 -24.19 9.20 -32.73
N LYS A 451 -25.06 9.44 -33.73
CA LYS A 451 -24.80 10.28 -34.92
C LYS A 451 -23.64 9.83 -35.82
N SER A 452 -23.08 8.63 -35.60
CA SER A 452 -22.11 8.02 -36.52
C SER A 452 -22.75 7.80 -37.89
N GLU A 453 -21.99 7.98 -38.97
CA GLU A 453 -22.40 7.66 -40.34
C GLU A 453 -22.78 6.18 -40.49
N ASN A 454 -22.19 5.30 -39.68
CA ASN A 454 -22.44 3.86 -39.64
C ASN A 454 -23.36 3.44 -38.48
N CYS A 455 -24.27 4.33 -38.05
CA CYS A 455 -25.20 4.04 -36.96
C CYS A 455 -26.12 2.85 -37.30
N ARG A 456 -26.18 1.86 -36.40
CA ARG A 456 -27.03 0.66 -36.56
C ARG A 456 -28.50 0.88 -36.20
N GLY A 457 -28.86 2.05 -35.68
CA GLY A 457 -30.21 2.31 -35.16
C GLY A 457 -30.46 1.56 -33.86
N LEU A 458 -30.88 0.29 -33.89
CA LEU A 458 -31.13 -0.49 -32.68
C LEU A 458 -29.86 -1.19 -32.20
N ILE A 459 -29.53 -1.03 -30.92
CA ILE A 459 -28.39 -1.69 -30.26
C ILE A 459 -28.91 -2.77 -29.34
N MET A 460 -28.34 -3.97 -29.47
CA MET A 460 -28.65 -5.12 -28.65
C MET A 460 -27.41 -5.97 -28.46
N GLY A 461 -27.31 -6.64 -27.31
CA GLY A 461 -26.21 -7.56 -27.04
C GLY A 461 -26.31 -8.86 -27.83
N LEU A 462 -25.18 -9.56 -27.98
CA LEU A 462 -25.06 -10.74 -28.83
C LEU A 462 -25.23 -12.04 -28.03
N PRO A 463 -25.86 -13.10 -28.58
CA PRO A 463 -25.90 -14.39 -27.92
C PRO A 463 -24.50 -14.94 -27.66
N ASN A 464 -24.26 -15.46 -26.45
CA ASN A 464 -22.97 -16.02 -26.03
C ASN A 464 -21.79 -15.03 -26.17
N ASN A 465 -22.00 -13.77 -25.80
CA ASN A 465 -20.96 -12.74 -25.85
C ASN A 465 -20.48 -12.34 -24.45
N SER A 466 -19.55 -13.12 -23.91
CA SER A 466 -18.94 -12.90 -22.60
C SER A 466 -17.42 -12.80 -22.71
N VAL A 467 -16.75 -12.36 -21.63
CA VAL A 467 -15.28 -12.38 -21.54
C VAL A 467 -14.75 -13.77 -21.88
N THR A 468 -15.35 -14.82 -21.32
CA THR A 468 -14.97 -16.22 -21.57
C THR A 468 -14.96 -16.56 -23.07
N GLU A 469 -16.01 -16.17 -23.80
CA GLU A 469 -16.13 -16.49 -25.22
C GLU A 469 -15.21 -15.62 -26.09
N ARG A 470 -14.98 -14.36 -25.71
CA ARG A 470 -14.01 -13.49 -26.39
C ARG A 470 -12.58 -14.03 -26.28
N GLU A 471 -12.17 -14.48 -25.09
CA GLU A 471 -10.85 -15.07 -24.86
C GLU A 471 -10.62 -16.36 -25.67
N LYS A 472 -11.65 -17.21 -25.79
CA LYS A 472 -11.59 -18.40 -26.67
C LYS A 472 -11.37 -18.03 -28.14
N ARG A 473 -12.08 -17.00 -28.63
CA ARG A 473 -11.94 -16.51 -30.01
C ARG A 473 -10.54 -15.96 -30.27
N MET A 474 -9.97 -15.19 -29.33
CA MET A 474 -8.60 -14.67 -29.43
C MET A 474 -7.55 -15.79 -29.51
N LYS A 475 -7.61 -16.79 -28.62
CA LYS A 475 -6.70 -17.95 -28.65
C LYS A 475 -6.72 -18.68 -30.00
N THR A 476 -7.90 -18.79 -30.61
CA THR A 476 -8.07 -19.45 -31.91
C THR A 476 -7.43 -18.64 -33.04
N LYS A 477 -7.59 -17.31 -33.03
CA LYS A 477 -6.94 -16.40 -33.99
C LYS A 477 -5.41 -16.44 -33.87
N THR A 478 -4.87 -16.46 -32.66
CA THR A 478 -3.40 -16.53 -32.45
C THR A 478 -2.84 -17.86 -32.94
N ARG A 479 -3.51 -18.98 -32.66
CA ARG A 479 -3.12 -20.31 -33.19
C ARG A 479 -3.20 -20.39 -34.71
N ALA A 480 -4.18 -19.73 -35.33
CA ALA A 480 -4.29 -19.69 -36.79
C ALA A 480 -3.15 -18.88 -37.43
N LYS A 481 -2.79 -17.72 -36.84
CA LYS A 481 -1.64 -16.92 -37.28
C LYS A 481 -0.30 -17.65 -37.10
N ALA A 482 -0.11 -18.36 -35.99
CA ALA A 482 1.11 -19.13 -35.72
C ALA A 482 1.28 -20.38 -36.61
N LYS A 483 0.23 -20.81 -37.32
CA LYS A 483 0.30 -21.90 -38.32
C LYS A 483 0.52 -21.38 -39.76
N GLN A 484 0.45 -20.08 -39.97
CA GLN A 484 0.63 -19.42 -41.27
C GLN A 484 2.02 -18.76 -41.42
N ASN A 485 2.76 -18.63 -40.32
CA ASN A 485 4.19 -18.31 -40.27
C ASN A 485 4.96 -19.59 -39.95
#